data_AF-U6GJD5-F1
#
_entry.id   AF-U6GJD5-F1
#
_cell.length_a   1.000
_cell.length_b   1.000
_cell.length_c   1.000
_cell.angle_alpha   90.00
_cell.angle_beta   90.00
_cell.angle_gamma   90.00
#
_symmetry.space_group_name_H-M   'P 1'
#
loop_
_entity.id
_entity.type
_entity.pdbx_description
1 polymer ?
#
loop_
_entity_poly.entity_id
_entity_poly.type
_entity_poly.pdbx_seq_one_letter_code
_entity_poly.pdbx_strand_id
1 'polypeptide(L)'
;MAKILSVVGALLAMGPTVMSSAPGASAAEPTYNVSLGSEGECLDEIDSAREAAGLAKFVQPTQEEATKRLPLETTSNAWDPLCKDLLNATGSKIATKEVIQDFEDGVYAFEVLASANVDCSATVDQWKSAYKNFTGLPPANDSNATVYQNKLNVSFVALYNPSPGATADCRLVTCTEVPAAQEHDGAPSDSNRQAFIFVCMTTPDVLANNQKAPFTQEQWNKISAAITGAAAVAFPSIIVVAMTVLSIAIL
;
A
#
# COMPACT_ATOMS: atom_id res chain seq x y z
N MET A 1 -12.39 -90.16 45.67
CA MET A 1 -11.78 -90.11 44.33
C MET A 1 -12.88 -89.71 43.35
N ALA A 2 -12.97 -88.42 43.00
CA ALA A 2 -14.01 -87.89 42.11
C ALA A 2 -13.35 -87.20 40.91
N LYS A 3 -13.90 -87.50 39.74
CA LYS A 3 -13.38 -87.21 38.40
C LYS A 3 -13.63 -85.75 37.98
N ILE A 4 -12.53 -85.17 37.49
CA ILE A 4 -12.29 -84.09 36.52
C ILE A 4 -13.52 -83.50 35.79
N LEU A 5 -13.65 -82.17 35.92
CA LEU A 5 -14.46 -81.23 35.13
C LEU A 5 -13.90 -81.06 33.70
N SER A 6 -14.79 -80.78 32.74
CA SER A 6 -14.44 -80.07 31.51
C SER A 6 -15.48 -78.95 31.28
N VAL A 7 -15.05 -77.70 31.38
CA VAL A 7 -15.83 -76.50 31.04
C VAL A 7 -15.11 -75.82 29.87
N VAL A 8 -15.84 -75.63 28.78
CA VAL A 8 -15.40 -74.93 27.57
C VAL A 8 -15.32 -73.43 27.90
N GLY A 9 -14.12 -72.86 27.82
CA GLY A 9 -13.89 -71.42 27.95
C GLY A 9 -14.10 -70.70 26.62
N ALA A 10 -15.01 -69.72 26.60
CA ALA A 10 -15.10 -68.72 25.54
C ALA A 10 -14.23 -67.51 25.93
N LEU A 11 -13.16 -67.26 25.17
CA LEU A 11 -12.39 -66.02 25.27
C LEU A 11 -13.20 -64.88 24.63
N LEU A 12 -13.65 -63.93 25.45
CA LEU A 12 -14.09 -62.60 24.98
C LEU A 12 -12.85 -61.72 24.82
N ALA A 13 -12.48 -61.42 23.58
CA ALA A 13 -11.45 -60.44 23.26
C ALA A 13 -12.02 -59.02 23.45
N MET A 14 -11.46 -58.27 24.42
CA MET A 14 -11.68 -56.83 24.54
C MET A 14 -10.75 -56.13 23.54
N GLY A 15 -11.30 -55.65 22.43
CA GLY A 15 -10.59 -54.76 21.50
C GLY A 15 -10.59 -53.31 22.03
N PRO A 16 -9.52 -52.53 21.85
CA PRO A 16 -9.51 -51.13 22.23
C PRO A 16 -10.49 -50.35 21.34
N THR A 17 -11.36 -49.57 21.97
CA THR A 17 -12.16 -48.54 21.31
C THR A 17 -11.22 -47.52 20.69
N VAL A 18 -11.00 -47.62 19.39
CA VAL A 18 -10.41 -46.54 18.60
C VAL A 18 -11.45 -45.42 18.57
N MET A 19 -11.23 -44.36 19.34
CA MET A 19 -11.95 -43.10 19.14
C MET A 19 -11.58 -42.61 17.73
N SER A 20 -12.50 -42.73 16.78
CA SER A 20 -12.40 -42.02 15.51
C SER A 20 -12.51 -40.54 15.83
N SER A 21 -11.37 -39.86 15.88
CA SER A 21 -11.30 -38.43 15.65
C SER A 21 -11.92 -38.18 14.27
N ALA A 22 -13.09 -37.55 14.24
CA ALA A 22 -13.60 -36.95 13.02
C ALA A 22 -12.49 -36.07 12.42
N PRO A 23 -12.25 -36.10 11.09
CA PRO A 23 -11.34 -35.15 10.48
C PRO A 23 -11.87 -33.77 10.86
N GLY A 24 -11.04 -32.99 11.57
CA GLY A 24 -11.37 -31.64 11.97
C GLY A 24 -11.87 -30.90 10.75
N ALA A 25 -13.13 -30.43 10.81
CA ALA A 25 -13.63 -29.49 9.84
C ALA A 25 -12.64 -28.33 9.84
N SER A 26 -11.90 -28.18 8.74
CA SER A 26 -11.08 -27.00 8.50
C SER A 26 -12.04 -25.84 8.65
N ALA A 27 -11.86 -25.01 9.68
CA ALA A 27 -12.61 -23.77 9.77
C ALA A 27 -12.39 -23.05 8.43
N ALA A 28 -13.46 -22.79 7.69
CA ALA A 28 -13.36 -22.09 6.43
C ALA A 28 -12.65 -20.76 6.70
N GLU A 29 -11.62 -20.43 5.91
CA GLU A 29 -10.99 -19.12 6.03
C GLU A 29 -12.05 -18.04 5.80
N PRO A 30 -12.03 -16.94 6.59
CA PRO A 30 -12.94 -15.83 6.37
C PRO A 30 -12.76 -15.25 4.97
N THR A 31 -13.87 -14.85 4.35
CA THR A 31 -13.89 -14.10 3.09
C THR A 31 -14.15 -12.63 3.37
N TYR A 32 -13.83 -11.75 2.42
CA TYR A 32 -13.97 -10.31 2.61
C TYR A 32 -14.82 -9.69 1.51
N ASN A 33 -15.71 -8.78 1.90
CA ASN A 33 -16.35 -7.86 0.97
C ASN A 33 -15.56 -6.55 0.94
N VAL A 34 -15.29 -6.06 -0.26
CA VAL A 34 -14.56 -4.81 -0.50
C VAL A 34 -15.52 -3.78 -1.08
N SER A 35 -15.47 -2.56 -0.56
CA SER A 35 -16.11 -1.40 -1.18
C SER A 35 -15.07 -0.32 -1.44
N LEU A 36 -15.11 0.24 -2.64
CA LEU A 36 -14.28 1.37 -3.06
C LEU A 36 -15.10 2.66 -2.96
N GLY A 37 -14.50 3.68 -2.37
CA GLY A 37 -15.02 5.04 -2.37
C GLY A 37 -14.91 5.70 -3.75
N SER A 38 -15.15 7.00 -3.75
CA SER A 38 -15.07 7.84 -4.94
C SER A 38 -13.69 7.80 -5.58
N GLU A 39 -13.67 7.88 -6.91
CA GLU A 39 -12.46 8.10 -7.68
C GLU A 39 -11.91 9.50 -7.42
N GLY A 40 -10.60 9.59 -7.22
CA GLY A 40 -9.92 10.87 -7.01
C GLY A 40 -10.05 11.44 -5.61
N GLU A 41 -10.37 10.60 -4.62
CA GLU A 41 -10.43 11.00 -3.21
C GLU A 41 -9.10 11.67 -2.79
N CYS A 42 -9.18 12.84 -2.16
CA CYS A 42 -8.03 13.68 -1.75
C CYS A 42 -7.10 14.19 -2.86
N LEU A 43 -7.48 14.12 -4.16
CA LEU A 43 -6.61 14.62 -5.22
C LEU A 43 -6.34 16.12 -5.13
N ASP A 44 -7.26 16.93 -4.62
CA ASP A 44 -7.07 18.37 -4.48
C ASP A 44 -5.90 18.71 -3.53
N GLU A 45 -5.83 18.07 -2.36
CA GLU A 45 -4.74 18.24 -1.40
C GLU A 45 -3.42 17.65 -1.91
N ILE A 46 -3.49 16.49 -2.56
CA ILE A 46 -2.33 15.82 -3.19
C ILE A 46 -1.73 16.72 -4.27
N ASP A 47 -2.56 17.25 -5.16
CA ASP A 47 -2.13 18.12 -6.25
C ASP A 47 -1.61 19.46 -5.73
N SER A 48 -2.23 20.01 -4.69
CA SER A 48 -1.72 21.22 -4.03
C SER A 48 -0.30 21.02 -3.49
N ALA A 49 0.00 19.84 -2.92
CA ALA A 49 1.35 19.51 -2.47
C ALA A 49 2.34 19.36 -3.63
N ARG A 50 1.91 18.80 -4.76
CA ARG A 50 2.72 18.60 -5.96
C ARG A 50 3.05 19.93 -6.65
N GLU A 51 2.05 20.80 -6.82
CA GLU A 51 2.21 22.12 -7.42
C GLU A 51 3.17 22.99 -6.59
N ALA A 52 3.09 22.91 -5.25
CA ALA A 52 4.05 23.57 -4.36
C ALA A 52 5.50 23.11 -4.60
N ALA A 53 5.71 21.87 -5.04
CA ALA A 53 7.02 21.33 -5.43
C ALA A 53 7.36 21.55 -6.92
N GLY A 54 6.54 22.32 -7.66
CA GLY A 54 6.71 22.57 -9.08
C GLY A 54 6.47 21.35 -9.97
N LEU A 55 5.70 20.37 -9.49
CA LEU A 55 5.24 19.22 -10.27
C LEU A 55 3.84 19.49 -10.83
N ALA A 56 3.54 18.86 -11.95
CA ALA A 56 2.18 18.89 -12.50
C ALA A 56 1.22 18.09 -11.63
N LYS A 57 -0.05 18.52 -11.64
CA LYS A 57 -1.18 17.74 -11.12
C LYS A 57 -1.20 16.32 -11.67
N PHE A 58 -1.69 15.39 -10.88
CA PHE A 58 -2.00 14.07 -11.38
C PHE A 58 -3.17 14.11 -12.36
N VAL A 59 -3.15 13.18 -13.31
CA VAL A 59 -4.30 12.92 -14.17
C VAL A 59 -5.10 11.76 -13.58
N GLN A 60 -6.39 11.94 -13.34
CA GLN A 60 -7.26 10.82 -12.98
C GLN A 60 -7.36 9.87 -14.18
N PRO A 61 -6.96 8.59 -14.05
CA PRO A 61 -7.03 7.62 -15.13
C PRO A 61 -8.48 7.34 -15.52
N THR A 62 -8.71 7.17 -16.82
CA THR A 62 -10.02 6.83 -17.36
C THR A 62 -10.32 5.33 -17.24
N GLN A 63 -11.58 4.93 -17.41
CA GLN A 63 -11.94 3.50 -17.34
C GLN A 63 -11.23 2.61 -18.36
N GLU A 64 -10.79 3.19 -19.48
CA GLU A 64 -10.05 2.49 -20.54
C GLU A 64 -8.59 2.22 -20.15
N GLU A 65 -8.08 2.89 -19.11
CA GLU A 65 -6.71 2.79 -18.60
C GLU A 65 -6.66 1.89 -17.36
N ALA A 66 -7.19 0.67 -17.48
CA ALA A 66 -7.31 -0.28 -16.36
C ALA A 66 -5.99 -0.49 -15.60
N THR A 67 -4.85 -0.47 -16.28
CA THR A 67 -3.52 -0.69 -15.67
C THR A 67 -2.99 0.47 -14.86
N LYS A 68 -3.72 1.58 -14.81
CA LYS A 68 -3.39 2.78 -14.03
C LYS A 68 -4.34 2.97 -12.85
N ARG A 69 -5.23 1.99 -12.61
CA ARG A 69 -6.33 2.06 -11.66
C ARG A 69 -6.16 0.99 -10.59
N LEU A 70 -6.71 1.27 -9.42
CA LEU A 70 -6.82 0.27 -8.37
C LEU A 70 -7.69 -0.90 -8.86
N PRO A 71 -7.45 -2.14 -8.38
CA PRO A 71 -8.27 -3.28 -8.79
C PRO A 71 -9.73 -3.05 -8.48
N LEU A 72 -10.60 -3.65 -9.29
CA LEU A 72 -12.04 -3.65 -9.04
C LEU A 72 -12.35 -4.33 -7.69
N GLU A 73 -13.47 -3.96 -7.06
CA GLU A 73 -13.96 -4.56 -5.81
C GLU A 73 -14.03 -6.09 -5.87
N THR A 74 -14.34 -6.63 -7.05
CA THR A 74 -14.50 -8.07 -7.30
C THR A 74 -13.18 -8.83 -7.44
N THR A 75 -12.03 -8.15 -7.42
CA THR A 75 -10.70 -8.76 -7.61
C THR A 75 -10.19 -9.34 -6.29
N SER A 76 -10.79 -10.45 -5.84
CA SER A 76 -10.55 -11.02 -4.51
C SER A 76 -9.08 -11.41 -4.27
N ASN A 77 -8.36 -11.92 -5.27
CA ASN A 77 -6.95 -12.27 -5.14
C ASN A 77 -6.04 -11.07 -4.81
N ALA A 78 -6.48 -9.85 -5.15
CA ALA A 78 -5.75 -8.63 -4.84
C ALA A 78 -6.14 -8.08 -3.46
N TRP A 79 -7.43 -8.15 -3.09
CA TRP A 79 -7.93 -7.55 -1.86
C TRP A 79 -7.94 -8.48 -0.63
N ASP A 80 -8.14 -9.78 -0.79
CA ASP A 80 -8.27 -10.71 0.33
C ASP A 80 -7.04 -10.71 1.26
N PRO A 81 -5.78 -10.74 0.74
CA PRO A 81 -4.60 -10.65 1.61
C PRO A 81 -4.53 -9.32 2.36
N LEU A 82 -4.88 -8.21 1.70
CA LEU A 82 -4.92 -6.88 2.31
C LEU A 82 -5.97 -6.80 3.41
N CYS A 83 -7.19 -7.21 3.12
CA CYS A 83 -8.29 -7.22 4.07
C CYS A 83 -7.98 -8.13 5.27
N LYS A 84 -7.41 -9.31 5.03
CA LYS A 84 -6.95 -10.23 6.09
C LYS A 84 -5.94 -9.56 7.01
N ASP A 85 -4.92 -8.90 6.46
CA ASP A 85 -3.90 -8.22 7.27
C ASP A 85 -4.46 -7.03 8.06
N LEU A 86 -5.27 -6.18 7.40
CA LEU A 86 -5.88 -5.01 8.03
C LEU A 86 -6.82 -5.39 9.18
N LEU A 87 -7.60 -6.46 9.03
CA LEU A 87 -8.54 -6.92 10.04
C LEU A 87 -7.85 -7.74 11.14
N ASN A 88 -6.81 -8.52 10.84
CA ASN A 88 -6.07 -9.29 11.85
C ASN A 88 -5.19 -8.43 12.75
N ALA A 89 -4.72 -7.29 12.24
CA ALA A 89 -4.09 -6.29 13.08
C ALA A 89 -5.15 -5.67 14.00
N THR A 90 -5.08 -5.92 15.31
CA THR A 90 -5.72 -5.09 16.34
C THR A 90 -5.07 -3.70 16.37
N GLY A 91 -5.18 -2.95 15.26
CA GLY A 91 -4.89 -1.53 15.14
C GLY A 91 -3.45 -1.09 14.90
N SER A 92 -2.46 -1.96 14.57
CA SER A 92 -1.06 -1.46 14.57
C SER A 92 -0.04 -2.11 13.63
N LYS A 93 -0.42 -2.96 12.66
CA LYS A 93 0.52 -3.40 11.62
C LYS A 93 0.07 -2.88 10.27
N ILE A 94 0.88 -1.96 9.75
CA ILE A 94 0.83 -1.42 8.38
C ILE A 94 0.79 -2.62 7.41
N ALA A 95 -0.18 -2.63 6.49
CA ALA A 95 -0.23 -3.60 5.40
C ALA A 95 1.15 -3.74 4.73
N THR A 96 1.57 -4.97 4.47
CA THR A 96 2.94 -5.25 3.99
C THR A 96 3.10 -4.91 2.51
N LYS A 97 4.34 -4.71 2.03
CA LYS A 97 4.61 -4.34 0.62
C LYS A 97 4.11 -5.43 -0.31
N GLU A 98 4.35 -6.66 0.12
CA GLU A 98 4.09 -7.90 -0.59
C GLU A 98 2.60 -8.02 -0.91
N VAL A 99 1.74 -7.53 -0.01
CA VAL A 99 0.28 -7.54 -0.17
C VAL A 99 -0.23 -6.46 -1.14
N ILE A 100 0.49 -5.35 -1.28
CA ILE A 100 0.10 -4.21 -2.14
C ILE A 100 0.82 -4.27 -3.51
N GLN A 101 1.94 -5.01 -3.61
CA GLN A 101 2.69 -5.19 -4.86
C GLN A 101 2.02 -6.13 -5.87
N ASP A 102 0.99 -6.85 -5.45
CA ASP A 102 0.15 -7.63 -6.35
C ASP A 102 -0.83 -6.75 -7.15
N PHE A 103 -0.95 -5.47 -6.80
CA PHE A 103 -1.58 -4.46 -7.62
C PHE A 103 -0.59 -4.00 -8.72
N GLU A 104 -1.08 -3.75 -9.94
CA GLU A 104 -0.28 -3.52 -11.16
C GLU A 104 0.77 -2.38 -11.09
N ASP A 105 1.47 -2.12 -12.21
CA ASP A 105 2.58 -1.16 -12.38
C ASP A 105 2.32 0.25 -11.79
N GLY A 106 2.63 0.44 -10.50
CA GLY A 106 2.51 1.71 -9.81
C GLY A 106 3.22 1.78 -8.46
N VAL A 107 3.37 3.00 -7.95
CA VAL A 107 3.80 3.24 -6.57
C VAL A 107 2.57 3.57 -5.73
N TYR A 108 2.41 2.86 -4.62
CA TYR A 108 1.24 2.98 -3.75
C TYR A 108 1.55 3.85 -2.53
N ALA A 109 0.79 4.94 -2.38
CA ALA A 109 0.68 5.68 -1.13
C ALA A 109 -0.53 5.18 -0.36
N PHE A 110 -0.43 5.07 0.97
CA PHE A 110 -1.57 4.64 1.76
C PHE A 110 -1.54 5.11 3.21
N GLU A 111 -2.70 5.02 3.84
CA GLU A 111 -2.90 5.26 5.26
C GLU A 111 -4.00 4.33 5.79
N VAL A 112 -3.73 3.64 6.89
CA VAL A 112 -4.76 2.87 7.61
C VAL A 112 -5.54 3.83 8.49
N LEU A 113 -6.86 3.84 8.32
CA LEU A 113 -7.75 4.80 8.97
C LEU A 113 -8.52 4.16 10.13
N ALA A 114 -8.82 4.97 11.14
CA ALA A 114 -9.66 4.55 12.26
C ALA A 114 -11.16 4.51 11.90
N SER A 115 -11.56 5.14 10.80
CA SER A 115 -12.95 5.17 10.31
C SER A 115 -12.98 5.36 8.79
N ALA A 116 -14.17 5.30 8.20
CA ALA A 116 -14.39 5.59 6.78
C ALA A 116 -14.19 7.07 6.38
N ASN A 117 -13.88 7.97 7.32
CA ASN A 117 -13.62 9.37 7.00
C ASN A 117 -12.13 9.57 6.69
N VAL A 118 -11.81 10.07 5.49
CA VAL A 118 -10.46 10.44 5.10
C VAL A 118 -10.23 11.91 5.43
N ASP A 119 -9.19 12.21 6.22
CA ASP A 119 -8.71 13.58 6.40
C ASP A 119 -7.57 13.82 5.42
N CYS A 120 -7.91 14.32 4.23
CA CYS A 120 -6.98 14.49 3.12
C CYS A 120 -5.76 15.35 3.48
N SER A 121 -5.95 16.38 4.30
CA SER A 121 -4.84 17.23 4.75
C SER A 121 -3.91 16.45 5.69
N ALA A 122 -4.47 15.77 6.69
CA ALA A 122 -3.68 14.98 7.63
C ALA A 122 -2.92 13.85 6.93
N THR A 123 -3.55 13.20 5.95
CA THR A 123 -2.92 12.17 5.12
C THR A 123 -1.72 12.70 4.34
N VAL A 124 -1.91 13.82 3.62
CA VAL A 124 -0.82 14.42 2.84
C VAL A 124 0.31 14.89 3.76
N ASP A 125 0.00 15.44 4.93
CA ASP A 125 1.00 15.83 5.92
C ASP A 125 1.76 14.63 6.50
N GLN A 126 1.05 13.53 6.77
CA GLN A 126 1.66 12.27 7.20
C GLN A 126 2.65 11.76 6.15
N TRP A 127 2.25 11.71 4.88
CA TRP A 127 3.15 11.29 3.79
C TRP A 127 4.34 12.23 3.64
N LYS A 128 4.13 13.56 3.68
CA LYS A 128 5.23 14.55 3.67
C LYS A 128 6.18 14.37 4.84
N SER A 129 5.71 13.93 6.00
CA SER A 129 6.54 13.74 7.19
C SER A 129 7.65 12.70 6.99
N ALA A 130 7.54 11.81 5.99
CA ALA A 130 8.62 10.89 5.60
C ALA A 130 9.85 11.59 5.03
N TYR A 131 9.76 12.88 4.65
CA TYR A 131 10.92 13.69 4.24
C TYR A 131 12.09 13.56 5.23
N LYS A 132 11.81 13.57 6.53
CA LYS A 132 12.84 13.45 7.59
C LYS A 132 13.60 12.12 7.59
N ASN A 133 13.09 11.11 6.90
CA ASN A 133 13.73 9.80 6.79
C ASN A 133 14.79 9.77 5.69
N PHE A 134 14.89 10.83 4.87
CA PHE A 134 15.90 10.99 3.83
C PHE A 134 16.93 12.04 4.25
N THR A 135 18.22 11.68 4.24
CA THR A 135 19.33 12.60 4.53
C THR A 135 19.80 13.38 3.32
N GLY A 136 19.20 13.14 2.16
CA GLY A 136 19.53 13.72 0.87
C GLY A 136 18.59 13.17 -0.20
N LEU A 137 19.02 13.21 -1.46
CA LEU A 137 18.27 12.65 -2.59
C LEU A 137 17.89 11.18 -2.29
N PRO A 138 16.60 10.81 -2.34
CA PRO A 138 16.18 9.42 -2.19
C PRO A 138 16.94 8.50 -3.15
N PRO A 139 17.50 7.38 -2.66
CA PRO A 139 18.34 6.50 -3.47
C PRO A 139 17.51 5.72 -4.51
N ALA A 140 18.17 5.06 -5.45
CA ALA A 140 17.49 4.07 -6.29
C ALA A 140 16.88 2.95 -5.43
N ASN A 141 15.74 2.39 -5.85
CA ASN A 141 15.17 1.20 -5.21
C ASN A 141 15.87 -0.07 -5.73
N ASP A 142 17.09 -0.29 -5.27
CA ASP A 142 17.84 -1.52 -5.52
C ASP A 142 17.79 -2.48 -4.31
N SER A 143 18.45 -3.63 -4.41
CA SER A 143 18.45 -4.66 -3.35
C SER A 143 19.02 -4.18 -2.01
N ASN A 144 19.73 -3.05 -1.98
CA ASN A 144 20.34 -2.49 -0.77
C ASN A 144 19.53 -1.32 -0.20
N ALA A 145 18.49 -0.86 -0.89
CA ALA A 145 17.68 0.29 -0.51
C ALA A 145 16.65 -0.05 0.59
N THR A 146 17.13 -0.21 1.83
CA THR A 146 16.28 -0.51 2.99
C THR A 146 15.29 0.62 3.33
N VAL A 147 15.57 1.85 2.86
CA VAL A 147 14.71 3.02 3.09
C VAL A 147 13.27 2.82 2.59
N TYR A 148 13.06 2.05 1.52
CA TYR A 148 11.73 1.78 0.95
C TYR A 148 11.00 0.59 1.60
N GLN A 149 11.61 -0.06 2.60
CA GLN A 149 10.89 -0.98 3.48
C GLN A 149 9.86 -0.21 4.32
N ASN A 150 10.20 1.03 4.72
CA ASN A 150 9.26 1.95 5.35
C ASN A 150 8.23 2.45 4.31
N LYS A 151 6.97 2.10 4.55
CA LYS A 151 5.86 2.40 3.63
C LYS A 151 5.50 3.87 3.58
N LEU A 152 5.82 4.63 4.63
CA LEU A 152 5.67 6.07 4.60
C LEU A 152 6.66 6.71 3.62
N ASN A 153 7.86 6.13 3.46
CA ASN A 153 8.82 6.58 2.46
C ASN A 153 8.37 6.25 1.03
N VAL A 154 7.70 5.11 0.84
CA VAL A 154 7.07 4.76 -0.45
C VAL A 154 5.91 5.72 -0.76
N SER A 155 5.07 6.01 0.23
CA SER A 155 3.96 6.96 0.09
C SER A 155 4.43 8.37 -0.24
N PHE A 156 5.53 8.81 0.39
CA PHE A 156 6.22 10.05 0.03
C PHE A 156 6.68 10.07 -1.43
N VAL A 157 7.26 8.96 -1.92
CA VAL A 157 7.71 8.89 -3.31
C VAL A 157 6.53 8.90 -4.29
N ALA A 158 5.46 8.18 -3.99
CA ALA A 158 4.22 8.19 -4.77
C ALA A 158 3.63 9.61 -4.84
N LEU A 159 3.47 10.30 -3.70
CA LEU A 159 2.96 11.68 -3.64
C LEU A 159 3.68 12.61 -4.64
N TYR A 160 5.00 12.50 -4.70
CA TYR A 160 5.84 13.35 -5.54
C TYR A 160 6.27 12.70 -6.87
N ASN A 161 5.60 11.65 -7.35
CA ASN A 161 5.95 10.97 -8.61
C ASN A 161 6.18 12.01 -9.74
N PRO A 162 7.43 12.16 -10.24
CA PRO A 162 7.79 13.31 -11.06
C PRO A 162 7.56 13.07 -12.55
N SER A 163 6.95 11.94 -12.91
CA SER A 163 6.78 11.55 -14.30
C SER A 163 5.87 12.52 -15.04
N PRO A 164 6.22 12.96 -16.27
CA PRO A 164 5.33 13.77 -17.08
C PRO A 164 4.01 13.03 -17.33
N GLY A 165 2.88 13.69 -17.05
CA GLY A 165 1.56 13.07 -17.20
C GLY A 165 1.30 11.92 -16.24
N ALA A 166 1.95 11.91 -15.07
CA ALA A 166 1.68 10.91 -14.04
C ALA A 166 0.19 10.88 -13.69
N THR A 167 -0.32 9.68 -13.44
CA THR A 167 -1.72 9.47 -13.02
C THR A 167 -1.80 9.11 -11.55
N ALA A 168 -2.97 9.32 -10.95
CA ALA A 168 -3.29 8.82 -9.63
C ALA A 168 -4.73 8.30 -9.57
N ASP A 169 -4.93 7.08 -9.09
CA ASP A 169 -6.25 6.56 -8.68
C ASP A 169 -6.25 6.41 -7.16
N CYS A 170 -6.95 7.33 -6.50
CA CYS A 170 -7.03 7.46 -5.05
C CYS A 170 -8.43 7.14 -4.55
N ARG A 171 -8.53 6.21 -3.59
CA ARG A 171 -9.82 5.76 -3.05
C ARG A 171 -9.71 5.38 -1.57
N LEU A 172 -10.80 5.61 -0.85
CA LEU A 172 -11.08 4.87 0.38
C LEU A 172 -11.42 3.41 0.02
N VAL A 173 -10.83 2.46 0.73
CA VAL A 173 -11.16 1.04 0.63
C VAL A 173 -11.68 0.57 1.98
N THR A 174 -12.85 -0.05 1.96
CA THR A 174 -13.46 -0.67 3.15
C THR A 174 -13.46 -2.17 2.99
N CYS A 175 -12.74 -2.85 3.88
CA CYS A 175 -12.77 -4.30 4.02
C CYS A 175 -13.81 -4.68 5.08
N THR A 176 -14.75 -5.54 4.74
CA THR A 176 -15.75 -6.09 5.67
C THR A 176 -15.58 -7.60 5.76
N GLU A 177 -15.30 -8.11 6.98
CA GLU A 177 -15.23 -9.55 7.25
C GLU A 177 -16.59 -10.18 7.01
N VAL A 178 -16.66 -11.23 6.19
CA VAL A 178 -17.86 -12.05 6.02
C VAL A 178 -17.70 -13.27 6.93
N PRO A 179 -18.52 -13.39 8.00
CA PRO A 179 -18.45 -14.55 8.89
C PRO A 179 -18.68 -15.83 8.09
N ALA A 180 -17.85 -16.85 8.31
CA ALA A 180 -18.17 -18.19 7.85
C ALA A 180 -19.52 -18.58 8.46
N ALA A 181 -20.49 -19.00 7.64
CA ALA A 181 -21.81 -19.38 8.12
C ALA A 181 -21.69 -20.43 9.23
N GLN A 182 -21.84 -20.01 10.48
CA GLN A 182 -22.00 -20.93 11.60
C GLN A 182 -23.49 -21.22 11.72
N GLU A 183 -23.86 -22.47 11.52
CA GLU A 183 -25.15 -23.02 11.96
C GLU A 183 -25.19 -23.00 13.50
N HIS A 184 -25.46 -21.84 14.11
CA HIS A 184 -25.93 -21.80 15.48
C HIS A 184 -26.83 -20.60 15.76
N ASP A 185 -27.93 -20.90 16.43
CA ASP A 185 -29.11 -20.07 16.63
C ASP A 185 -28.83 -18.70 17.28
N GLY A 186 -29.41 -17.66 16.69
CA GLY A 186 -30.18 -16.66 17.44
C GLY A 186 -29.45 -15.57 18.22
N ALA A 187 -28.16 -15.30 18.01
CA ALA A 187 -27.52 -14.09 18.53
C ALA A 187 -27.59 -12.94 17.49
N PRO A 188 -27.79 -11.66 17.90
CA PRO A 188 -27.67 -10.53 16.97
C PRO A 188 -26.26 -10.56 16.40
N SER A 189 -26.12 -10.50 15.08
CA SER A 189 -24.80 -10.36 14.47
C SER A 189 -24.20 -9.04 14.97
N ASP A 190 -23.24 -9.12 15.88
CA ASP A 190 -22.33 -8.00 16.10
C ASP A 190 -21.84 -7.57 14.71
N SER A 191 -21.98 -6.27 14.41
CA SER A 191 -21.65 -5.70 13.11
C SER A 191 -20.35 -6.31 12.57
N ASN A 192 -20.39 -6.85 11.35
CA ASN A 192 -19.23 -7.41 10.67
C ASN A 192 -18.01 -6.50 10.88
N ARG A 193 -16.86 -7.07 11.27
CA ARG A 193 -15.64 -6.29 11.51
C ARG A 193 -15.23 -5.57 10.23
N GLN A 194 -14.89 -4.30 10.38
CA GLN A 194 -14.47 -3.45 9.27
C GLN A 194 -13.06 -2.91 9.49
N ALA A 195 -12.33 -2.76 8.39
CA ALA A 195 -11.08 -2.01 8.34
C ALA A 195 -11.11 -1.04 7.17
N PHE A 196 -10.48 0.12 7.37
CA PHE A 196 -10.48 1.22 6.43
C PHE A 196 -9.03 1.55 6.04
N ILE A 197 -8.78 1.66 4.74
CA ILE A 197 -7.50 2.11 4.22
C ILE A 197 -7.75 3.12 3.12
N PHE A 198 -7.10 4.27 3.20
CA PHE A 198 -6.98 5.17 2.06
C PHE A 198 -5.76 4.76 1.25
N VAL A 199 -5.92 4.57 -0.05
CA VAL A 199 -4.83 4.15 -0.94
C VAL A 199 -4.88 4.94 -2.25
N CYS A 200 -3.70 5.33 -2.71
CA CYS A 200 -3.48 5.95 -4.01
C CYS A 200 -2.46 5.12 -4.80
N MET A 201 -2.85 4.66 -5.98
CA MET A 201 -1.92 4.14 -6.97
C MET A 201 -1.44 5.28 -7.85
N THR A 202 -0.12 5.49 -7.95
CA THR A 202 0.48 6.45 -8.87
C THR A 202 1.26 5.76 -9.97
N THR A 203 1.09 6.19 -11.22
CA THR A 203 1.72 5.56 -12.40
C THR A 203 2.48 6.60 -13.20
N PRO A 204 3.67 6.28 -13.76
CA PRO A 204 4.37 5.00 -13.75
C PRO A 204 5.02 4.64 -12.40
N ASP A 205 5.37 3.36 -12.22
CA ASP A 205 6.17 2.90 -11.08
C ASP A 205 7.61 3.47 -11.14
N VAL A 206 7.86 4.53 -10.37
CA VAL A 206 9.17 5.18 -10.25
C VAL A 206 10.11 4.48 -9.27
N LEU A 207 9.62 3.45 -8.57
CA LEU A 207 10.40 2.57 -7.70
C LEU A 207 10.58 1.17 -8.29
N ALA A 208 10.10 0.89 -9.51
CA ALA A 208 10.40 -0.34 -10.22
C ALA A 208 11.91 -0.56 -10.18
N ASN A 209 12.38 -1.79 -9.87
CA ASN A 209 13.79 -2.10 -9.59
C ASN A 209 14.72 -1.73 -10.78
N ASN A 210 15.15 -0.46 -10.86
CA ASN A 210 15.69 0.12 -12.10
C ASN A 210 16.98 0.92 -11.92
N GLN A 211 17.70 0.74 -10.80
CA GLN A 211 18.99 1.41 -10.50
C GLN A 211 18.95 2.96 -10.58
N LYS A 212 17.79 3.59 -10.77
CA LYS A 212 17.64 5.04 -10.88
C LYS A 212 16.95 5.58 -9.63
N ALA A 213 17.46 6.69 -9.12
CA ALA A 213 16.77 7.44 -8.07
C ALA A 213 15.38 7.90 -8.58
N PRO A 214 14.35 7.91 -7.71
CA PRO A 214 13.00 8.32 -8.11
C PRO A 214 12.93 9.80 -8.50
N PHE A 215 13.89 10.62 -8.07
CA PHE A 215 13.96 12.05 -8.35
C PHE A 215 15.33 12.45 -8.93
N THR A 216 15.36 13.52 -9.71
CA THR A 216 16.60 14.26 -9.98
C THR A 216 16.95 15.18 -8.80
N GLN A 217 18.19 15.67 -8.75
CA GLN A 217 18.59 16.64 -7.73
C GLN A 217 17.75 17.93 -7.79
N GLU A 218 17.41 18.40 -8.99
CA GLU A 218 16.57 19.59 -9.16
C GLU A 218 15.16 19.38 -8.60
N GLN A 219 14.53 18.23 -8.91
CA GLN A 219 13.22 17.87 -8.38
C GLN A 219 13.26 17.77 -6.86
N TRP A 220 14.28 17.09 -6.32
CA TRP A 220 14.46 16.96 -4.89
C TRP A 220 14.63 18.31 -4.18
N ASN A 221 15.37 19.24 -4.77
CA ASN A 221 15.53 20.58 -4.22
C ASN A 221 14.19 21.34 -4.14
N LYS A 222 13.35 21.22 -5.17
CA LYS A 222 12.01 21.85 -5.17
C LYS A 222 11.07 21.20 -4.15
N ILE A 223 11.06 19.87 -4.06
CA ILE A 223 10.29 19.13 -3.04
C ILE A 223 10.74 19.53 -1.63
N SER A 224 12.05 19.56 -1.38
CA SER A 224 12.63 19.96 -0.09
C SER A 224 12.25 21.40 0.27
N ALA A 225 12.32 22.33 -0.69
CA ALA A 225 11.91 23.72 -0.51
C ALA A 225 10.42 23.83 -0.15
N ALA A 226 9.55 23.12 -0.88
CA ALA A 226 8.12 23.09 -0.63
C ALA A 226 7.75 22.58 0.77
N ILE A 227 8.49 21.59 1.29
CA ILE A 227 8.24 21.00 2.60
C ILE A 227 8.81 21.85 3.74
N THR A 228 10.02 22.40 3.55
CA THR A 228 10.71 23.17 4.60
C THR A 228 10.28 24.64 4.66
N GLY A 229 9.48 25.10 3.68
CA GLY A 229 9.12 26.50 3.53
C GLY A 229 10.30 27.40 3.13
N ALA A 230 11.43 26.81 2.74
CA ALA A 230 12.58 27.56 2.26
C ALA A 230 12.27 28.07 0.84
N ALA A 231 12.56 29.34 0.56
CA ALA A 231 12.51 29.84 -0.81
C ALA A 231 13.48 29.01 -1.66
N ALA A 232 13.00 28.44 -2.78
CA ALA A 232 13.86 27.71 -3.70
C ALA A 232 15.05 28.61 -4.06
N VAL A 233 16.25 28.25 -3.59
CA VAL A 233 17.46 29.01 -3.90
C VAL A 233 17.66 28.87 -5.40
N ALA A 234 17.37 29.94 -6.14
CA ALA A 234 17.62 29.99 -7.57
C ALA A 234 19.11 29.76 -7.78
N PHE A 235 19.50 28.55 -8.21
CA PHE A 235 20.87 28.31 -8.63
C PHE A 235 21.10 29.21 -9.85
N PRO A 236 22.05 30.16 -9.80
CA PRO A 236 22.31 31.03 -10.93
C PRO A 236 22.72 30.15 -12.11
N SER A 237 21.88 30.10 -13.15
CA SER A 237 22.28 29.56 -14.44
C SER A 237 23.47 30.40 -14.88
N ILE A 238 24.65 29.78 -14.97
CA ILE A 238 25.88 30.47 -15.38
C ILE A 238 25.67 30.92 -16.83
N ILE A 239 25.29 32.19 -17.02
CA ILE A 239 25.23 32.82 -18.33
C ILE A 239 26.68 33.01 -18.79
N VAL A 240 27.14 32.16 -19.70
CA VAL A 240 28.45 32.31 -20.36
C VAL A 240 28.35 33.51 -21.30
N VAL A 241 28.85 34.66 -20.85
CA VAL A 241 28.98 35.86 -21.70
C VAL A 241 30.24 35.70 -22.55
N ALA A 242 30.05 35.51 -23.86
CA ALA A 242 31.14 35.52 -24.83
C ALA A 242 31.68 36.94 -25.01
N MET A 243 32.91 37.22 -24.54
CA MET A 243 33.60 38.47 -24.80
C MET A 243 34.26 38.43 -26.19
N THR A 244 33.71 39.17 -27.15
CA THR A 244 34.39 39.46 -28.42
C THR A 244 35.40 40.58 -28.22
N VAL A 245 36.69 40.27 -28.36
CA VAL A 245 37.77 41.25 -28.34
C VAL A 245 37.84 41.91 -29.72
N LEU A 246 37.41 43.16 -29.85
CA LEU A 246 37.57 43.94 -31.08
C LEU A 246 38.89 44.72 -31.00
N SER A 247 39.95 44.15 -31.56
CA SER A 247 41.24 44.83 -31.72
C SER A 247 41.13 45.87 -32.85
N ILE A 248 41.09 47.17 -32.51
CA ILE A 248 41.25 48.25 -33.48
C ILE A 248 42.74 48.55 -33.58
N ALA A 249 43.33 48.21 -34.72
CA ALA A 249 44.67 48.63 -35.12
C ALA A 249 44.67 50.10 -35.57
N ILE A 250 45.70 50.82 -35.15
CA ILE A 250 46.00 52.22 -35.47
C ILE A 250 46.32 52.37 -36.96
N LEU A 251 45.83 53.44 -37.58
CA LEU A 251 46.52 54.20 -38.64
C LEU A 251 46.18 55.69 -38.47
#